data_AF-A0A359EWL7-F1
#
_entry.id   AF-A0A359EWL7-F1
#
_cell.length_a   1.000
_cell.length_b   1.000
_cell.length_c   1.000
_cell.angle_alpha   90.00
_cell.angle_beta   90.00
_cell.angle_gamma   90.00
#
_symmetry.space_group_name_H-M   'P 1'
#
loop_
_entity.id
_entity.type
_entity.pdbx_description
1 polymer ?
#
loop_
_entity_poly.entity_id
_entity_poly.type
_entity_poly.pdbx_seq_one_letter_code
_entity_poly.pdbx_strand_id
1 'polypeptide(L)'
;GFENIVLYTLPGAWYEQGMLATFLGFQDKNFFSADYFSLIPWYFLFLAGYFLCRCTEEENELSGKNAVATITLPAFFAKGISVFEKPGRRSLLIYLLHQPVILLLLSVPMK
;
A
#
# COMPACT_ATOMS: atom_id res chain seq x y z
N GLY A 1 -16.10 -4.55 -1.47
CA GLY A 1 -15.61 -5.83 -2.01
C GLY A 1 -14.28 -5.60 -2.69
N PHE A 2 -13.46 -6.63 -2.81
CA PHE A 2 -12.23 -6.61 -3.60
C PHE A 2 -12.49 -7.41 -4.87
N GLU A 3 -12.25 -6.83 -6.05
CA GLU A 3 -12.42 -7.53 -7.35
C GLU A 3 -13.77 -8.29 -7.49
N ASN A 4 -14.88 -7.64 -7.13
CA ASN A 4 -16.26 -8.20 -7.10
C ASN A 4 -16.56 -9.27 -6.03
N ILE A 5 -15.60 -9.64 -5.18
CA ILE A 5 -15.86 -10.51 -4.04
C ILE A 5 -16.44 -9.68 -2.89
N VAL A 6 -17.70 -9.95 -2.53
CA VAL A 6 -18.37 -9.38 -1.36
C VAL A 6 -18.36 -10.43 -0.25
N LEU A 7 -17.40 -10.32 0.67
CA LEU A 7 -17.31 -11.20 1.83
C LEU A 7 -18.43 -10.90 2.85
N TYR A 8 -18.69 -9.62 3.09
CA TYR A 8 -19.73 -9.16 4.01
C TYR A 8 -20.13 -7.72 3.68
N THR A 9 -21.42 -7.40 3.84
CA THR A 9 -21.94 -6.04 3.68
C THR A 9 -21.98 -5.34 5.04
N LEU A 10 -21.25 -4.24 5.17
CA LEU A 10 -21.25 -3.43 6.38
C LEU A 10 -22.50 -2.53 6.45
N PRO A 11 -23.00 -2.18 7.65
CA PRO A 11 -24.13 -1.26 7.80
C PRO A 11 -23.84 0.09 7.14
N GLY A 12 -24.79 0.58 6.32
CA GLY A 12 -24.65 1.85 5.59
C GLY A 12 -24.36 3.06 6.50
N ALA A 13 -24.86 3.04 7.73
CA ALA A 13 -24.65 4.10 8.72
C ALA A 13 -23.17 4.39 9.04
N TRP A 14 -22.26 3.44 8.82
CA TRP A 14 -20.82 3.62 9.07
C TRP A 14 -20.17 4.53 8.01
N TYR A 15 -20.76 4.60 6.82
CA TYR A 15 -20.30 5.45 5.72
C TYR A 15 -20.88 6.87 5.78
N GLU A 16 -21.80 7.14 6.71
CA GLU A 16 -22.47 8.46 6.86
C GLU A 16 -21.91 9.31 8.01
N GLN A 17 -20.83 8.85 8.65
CA GLN A 17 -20.19 9.54 9.78
C GLN A 17 -19.19 10.63 9.34
N GLY A 18 -19.16 10.98 8.05
CA GLY A 18 -18.40 12.10 7.51
C GLY A 18 -16.88 11.85 7.39
N MET A 19 -16.10 12.93 7.54
CA MET A 19 -14.64 12.90 7.32
C MET A 19 -13.87 11.98 8.28
N LEU A 20 -14.33 11.79 9.51
CA LEU A 20 -13.65 10.91 10.48
C LEU A 20 -13.75 9.44 10.08
N ALA A 21 -14.94 8.99 9.69
CA ALA A 21 -15.14 7.65 9.13
C ALA A 21 -14.33 7.46 7.85
N THR A 22 -14.34 8.46 6.97
CA THR A 22 -13.53 8.45 5.75
C THR A 22 -12.05 8.31 6.06
N PHE A 23 -11.53 9.02 7.05
CA PHE A 23 -10.13 8.89 7.44
C PHE A 23 -9.79 7.48 7.97
N LEU A 24 -10.66 6.90 8.80
CA LEU A 24 -10.47 5.57 9.36
C LEU A 24 -10.56 4.45 8.30
N GLY A 25 -11.37 4.64 7.25
CA GLY A 25 -11.49 3.69 6.15
C GLY A 25 -12.90 3.46 5.62
N PHE A 26 -13.89 4.14 6.18
CA PHE A 26 -15.28 4.13 5.73
C PHE A 26 -15.54 5.39 4.89
N GLN A 27 -15.12 5.35 3.62
CA GLN A 27 -15.23 6.47 2.69
C GLN A 27 -16.68 6.94 2.55
N ASP A 28 -16.91 8.22 2.83
CA ASP A 28 -18.20 8.87 2.64
C ASP A 28 -18.54 8.95 1.14
N LYS A 29 -19.81 8.76 0.79
CA LYS A 29 -20.34 8.90 -0.58
C LYS A 29 -20.05 10.27 -1.21
N ASN A 30 -19.92 11.32 -0.38
CA ASN A 30 -19.65 12.68 -0.84
C ASN A 30 -18.16 13.00 -0.95
N PHE A 31 -17.28 12.09 -0.51
CA PHE A 31 -15.83 12.27 -0.58
C PHE A 31 -15.24 11.39 -1.67
N PHE A 32 -14.54 12.01 -2.62
CA PHE A 32 -13.82 11.30 -3.66
C PHE A 32 -12.43 11.90 -3.82
N SER A 33 -11.42 11.04 -3.72
CA SER A 33 -10.04 11.37 -4.08
C SER A 33 -9.47 10.22 -4.88
N ALA A 34 -8.80 10.55 -6.00
CA ALA A 34 -8.11 9.57 -6.82
C ALA A 34 -6.96 8.88 -6.07
N ASP A 35 -6.49 9.50 -4.98
CA ASP A 35 -5.39 9.04 -4.14
C ASP A 35 -5.85 8.79 -2.69
N TYR A 36 -7.06 8.22 -2.54
CA TYR A 36 -7.60 7.89 -1.23
C TYR A 36 -7.03 6.57 -0.71
N PHE A 37 -6.34 6.64 0.43
CA PHE A 37 -5.87 5.47 1.17
C PHE A 37 -6.45 5.45 2.58
N SER A 38 -7.20 4.39 2.91
CA SER A 38 -7.84 4.18 4.20
C SER A 38 -6.84 3.88 5.31
N LEU A 39 -6.93 4.55 6.47
CA LEU A 39 -5.95 4.38 7.54
C LEU A 39 -5.96 2.97 8.15
N ILE A 40 -7.12 2.44 8.55
CA ILE A 40 -7.19 1.15 9.27
C ILE A 40 -6.62 -0.01 8.42
N PRO A 41 -7.06 -0.22 7.16
CA PRO A 41 -6.54 -1.30 6.34
C PRO A 41 -5.02 -1.20 6.11
N TRP A 42 -4.53 0.00 5.82
CA TRP A 42 -3.10 0.23 5.59
C TRP A 42 -2.26 0.07 6.85
N TYR A 43 -2.75 0.57 7.99
CA TYR A 43 -2.08 0.42 9.27
C TYR A 43 -1.98 -1.05 9.67
N PHE A 44 -3.06 -1.81 9.49
CA PHE A 44 -3.05 -3.25 9.75
C PHE A 44 -2.07 -3.99 8.82
N LEU A 45 -2.06 -3.67 7.52
CA LEU A 45 -1.11 -4.26 6.57
C LEU A 45 0.35 -3.95 6.96
N PHE A 46 0.62 -2.71 7.37
CA PHE A 46 1.94 -2.31 7.87
C PHE A 46 2.34 -3.11 9.10
N LEU A 47 1.46 -3.22 10.10
CA LEU A 47 1.72 -4.01 11.30
C LEU A 47 1.91 -5.49 10.97
N ALA A 48 1.09 -6.06 10.10
CA ALA A 48 1.22 -7.46 9.68
C ALA A 48 2.60 -7.71 9.05
N GLY A 49 3.06 -6.83 8.16
CA GLY A 49 4.41 -6.91 7.59
C GLY A 49 5.52 -6.74 8.64
N TYR A 50 5.35 -5.81 9.57
CA TYR A 50 6.29 -5.58 10.66
C TYR A 50 6.43 -6.80 11.58
N PHE A 51 5.32 -7.36 12.06
CA PHE A 51 5.34 -8.53 12.92
C PHE A 51 5.79 -9.79 12.17
N LEU A 52 5.42 -9.94 10.89
CA LEU A 52 5.95 -11.01 10.05
C LEU A 52 7.48 -10.97 10.00
N CYS A 53 8.06 -9.78 9.82
CA CYS A 53 9.52 -9.59 9.84
C CYS A 53 10.11 -9.99 11.19
N ARG A 54 9.51 -9.53 12.29
CA ARG A 54 9.99 -9.86 13.65
C ARG A 54 9.92 -11.36 13.96
N CYS A 55 8.83 -12.03 13.59
CA CYS A 55 8.72 -13.48 13.78
C CYS A 55 9.82 -14.24 13.02
N THR A 56 10.19 -13.78 11.82
CA THR A 56 11.30 -14.38 11.06
C THR A 56 12.68 -14.06 11.64
N GLU A 57 12.85 -12.94 12.33
CA GLU A 57 14.10 -12.61 13.03
C GLU A 57 14.31 -13.49 14.26
N GLU A 58 13.27 -13.67 15.08
CA GLU A 58 13.31 -14.52 16.29
C GLU A 58 13.61 -16.00 15.96
N GLU A 59 13.07 -16.53 14.86
CA GLU A 59 13.36 -17.89 14.38
C GLU A 59 14.83 -18.06 13.95
N ASN A 60 15.41 -17.04 13.29
CA ASN A 60 16.81 -17.05 12.86
C ASN A 60 17.79 -16.97 14.03
N GLU A 61 17.43 -16.22 15.08
CA GLU A 61 18.20 -16.10 16.32
C GLU A 61 18.21 -17.42 17.11
N LEU A 62 17.07 -18.12 17.20
CA LEU A 62 16.97 -19.45 17.82
C LEU A 62 17.76 -20.54 17.07
N SER A 63 17.91 -20.41 15.75
CA SER A 63 18.62 -21.37 14.90
C SER A 63 20.16 -21.23 14.93
N GLY A 64 20.70 -20.33 15.77
CA GLY A 64 22.16 -20.15 15.94
C GLY A 64 22.87 -19.60 14.70
N LYS A 65 22.12 -19.15 13.69
CA LYS A 65 22.67 -18.44 12.54
C LYS A 65 22.91 -17.00 12.99
N ASN A 66 24.15 -16.67 13.31
CA ASN A 66 24.62 -15.29 13.49
C ASN A 66 24.50 -14.52 12.17
N ALA A 67 23.28 -14.28 11.70
CA ALA A 67 22.96 -13.51 10.52
C ALA A 67 22.67 -12.09 10.98
N VAL A 68 23.76 -11.35 11.21
CA VAL A 68 23.76 -9.90 11.26
C VAL A 68 22.92 -9.35 10.09
N ALA A 69 21.83 -8.68 10.44
CA ALA A 69 21.17 -7.63 9.66
C ALA A 69 20.76 -7.95 8.21
N THR A 70 20.51 -9.21 7.87
CA THR A 70 19.97 -9.56 6.56
C THR A 70 18.73 -10.41 6.77
N ILE A 71 17.59 -9.71 6.84
CA ILE A 71 16.27 -10.28 6.61
C ILE A 71 16.46 -11.32 5.50
N THR A 72 16.14 -12.59 5.75
CA THR A 72 16.09 -13.60 4.70
C THR A 72 14.85 -13.32 3.86
N LEU A 73 14.81 -12.13 3.25
CA LEU A 73 14.02 -11.85 2.08
C LEU A 73 14.36 -13.00 1.13
N PRO A 74 13.36 -13.70 0.55
CA PRO A 74 13.61 -14.72 -0.47
C PRO A 74 14.66 -14.17 -1.42
N ALA A 75 15.67 -14.95 -1.81
CA ALA A 75 16.85 -14.45 -2.55
C ALA A 75 16.48 -13.57 -3.77
N PHE A 76 15.28 -13.75 -4.31
CA PHE A 76 14.60 -12.89 -5.27
C PHE A 76 14.46 -11.41 -4.87
N PHE A 77 14.07 -11.10 -3.63
CA PHE A 77 13.92 -9.73 -3.10
C PHE A 77 15.26 -9.12 -2.66
N ALA A 78 16.20 -9.94 -2.16
CA ALA A 78 17.56 -9.49 -1.82
C ALA A 78 18.36 -9.09 -3.06
N LYS A 79 18.07 -9.73 -4.20
CA LYS A 79 18.59 -9.35 -5.51
C LYS A 79 17.77 -8.18 -6.04
N GLY A 80 18.01 -6.99 -5.48
CA GLY A 80 17.42 -5.75 -5.97
C GLY A 80 17.53 -5.68 -7.49
N ILE A 81 16.39 -5.54 -8.17
CA ILE A 81 16.37 -5.46 -9.62
C ILE A 81 16.97 -4.11 -9.99
N SER A 82 18.24 -4.09 -10.38
CA SER A 82 19.03 -2.88 -10.64
C SER A 82 18.38 -1.93 -11.66
N VAL A 83 17.53 -2.46 -12.52
CA VAL A 83 16.72 -1.72 -13.50
C VAL A 83 15.73 -0.78 -12.82
N PHE A 84 15.14 -1.18 -11.68
CA PHE A 84 14.14 -0.40 -10.95
C PHE A 84 14.74 0.50 -9.86
N GLU A 85 15.97 0.26 -9.40
CA GLU A 85 16.58 1.11 -8.36
C GLU A 85 16.84 2.56 -8.84
N LYS A 86 17.32 2.73 -10.07
CA LYS A 86 17.64 4.06 -10.62
C LYS A 86 16.41 4.95 -10.80
N PRO A 87 15.30 4.49 -11.41
CA PRO A 87 14.06 5.25 -11.45
C PRO A 87 13.39 5.34 -10.06
N GLY A 88 13.50 4.29 -9.24
CA GLY A 88 12.95 4.26 -7.88
C GLY A 88 13.53 5.34 -6.96
N ARG A 89 14.81 5.71 -7.12
CA ARG A 89 15.43 6.86 -6.41
C ARG A 89 14.77 8.21 -6.71
N ARG A 90 14.04 8.32 -7.83
CA ARG A 90 13.26 9.51 -8.22
C ARG A 90 11.76 9.22 -8.24
N SER A 91 11.31 8.20 -7.51
CA SER A 91 9.91 7.76 -7.47
C SER A 91 8.95 8.91 -7.12
N LEU A 92 9.33 9.80 -6.20
CA LEU A 92 8.52 10.96 -5.84
C LEU A 92 8.28 11.91 -7.03
N LEU A 93 9.32 12.20 -7.81
CA LEU A 93 9.21 13.05 -9.00
C LEU A 93 8.36 12.37 -10.09
N ILE A 94 8.57 11.07 -10.29
CA ILE A 94 7.78 10.27 -11.23
C ILE A 94 6.31 10.28 -10.82
N TYR A 95 6.02 10.08 -9.53
CA TYR A 95 4.68 10.10 -8.96
C TYR A 95 3.99 11.46 -9.14
N LEU A 96 4.71 12.55 -8.86
CA LEU A 96 4.18 13.90 -8.99
C LEU A 96 3.85 14.26 -10.44
N LEU A 97 4.66 13.80 -11.40
CA LEU A 97 4.44 14.02 -12.83
C LEU A 97 3.36 13.10 -13.41
N HIS A 98 3.19 11.91 -12.85
CA HIS A 98 2.23 10.91 -13.33
C HIS A 98 0.79 11.44 -13.28
N GLN A 99 0.42 12.11 -12.18
CA GLN A 99 -0.93 12.66 -11.96
C GLN A 99 -1.35 13.64 -13.08
N PRO A 100 -0.58 14.72 -13.39
CA PRO A 100 -0.86 15.61 -14.53
C PRO A 100 -0.88 14.91 -15.89
N VAL A 101 0.03 13.96 -16.13
CA VAL A 101 0.13 13.28 -17.43
C VAL A 101 -1.11 12.45 -17.72
N ILE A 102 -1.61 11.69 -16.73
CA ILE A 102 -2.85 10.91 -16.88
C ILE A 102 -4.05 11.83 -17.11
N LEU A 103 -4.17 12.90 -16.34
CA LEU A 103 -5.26 13.87 -16.51
C LEU A 103 -5.22 14.53 -17.89
N LEU A 104 -4.02 14.84 -18.39
CA LEU A 104 -3.84 15.38 -19.73
C LEU A 104 -4.24 14.36 -20.79
N LEU A 105 -3.78 13.11 -20.70
CA LEU A 105 -4.16 12.04 -21.63
C LEU A 105 -5.67 11.78 -21.66
N LEU A 106 -6.33 11.77 -20.51
CA LEU A 106 -7.78 11.60 -20.41
C LEU A 106 -8.58 12.81 -20.90
N SER A 107 -8.00 14.02 -20.81
CA SER A 107 -8.67 15.25 -21.24
C SER A 107 -8.48 15.58 -22.73
N VAL A 108 -7.53 14.94 -23.43
CA VAL A 108 -7.47 15.04 -24.89
C VAL A 108 -8.67 14.30 -25.47
N PRO A 109 -9.63 14.99 -26.13
CA PRO A 109 -10.73 14.31 -26.79
C PRO A 109 -10.14 13.43 -27.89
N MET A 110 -10.36 12.12 -27.79
CA MET A 110 -10.08 11.21 -28.89
C MET A 110 -10.90 11.68 -30.10
N LYS A 111 -10.20 12.11 -31.15
CA LYS A 111 -10.79 12.42 -32.45
C LYS A 111 -11.22 11.15 -33.17
#